data_AF-A0A4R4DUK4-F1
#
_entry.id   AF-A0A4R4DUK4-F1
#
_cell.length_a   1.000
_cell.length_b   1.000
_cell.length_c   1.000
_cell.angle_alpha   90.00
_cell.angle_beta   90.00
_cell.angle_gamma   90.00
#
_symmetry.space_group_name_H-M   'P 1'
#
loop_
_entity.id
_entity.type
_entity.pdbx_description
1 polymer ?
#
loop_
_entity_poly.entity_id
_entity_poly.type
_entity_poly.pdbx_seq_one_letter_code
_entity_poly.pdbx_strand_id
1 'polypeptide(L)'
;MVQLAAHVAVSSPLRNAARGRQQTVYEGLRLPGPPVALQAGRWLVGWGCADPAPAPGCRDRGLFIAFDVETERLFLMLVEQGAPVYLAPPRTGHWPAALAPAFDEFAPGLPRGPVFDQD
;
A
#
# COMPACT_ATOMS: atom_id res chain seq x y z
N MET A 1 5.03 -9.48 -0.86
CA MET A 1 3.60 -9.20 -0.61
C MET A 1 2.64 -10.30 -1.06
N VAL A 2 2.95 -11.12 -2.07
CA VAL A 2 2.04 -12.20 -2.56
C VAL A 2 1.49 -13.11 -1.45
N GLN A 3 2.31 -13.51 -0.48
CA GLN A 3 1.86 -14.35 0.65
C GLN A 3 0.81 -13.67 1.52
N LEU A 4 0.96 -12.36 1.81
CA LEU A 4 -0.04 -11.58 2.54
C LEU A 4 -1.36 -11.54 1.77
N ALA A 5 -1.32 -11.27 0.46
CA ALA A 5 -2.50 -11.21 -0.38
C ALA A 5 -3.23 -12.56 -0.54
N ALA A 6 -2.50 -13.67 -0.39
CA ALA A 6 -3.05 -15.02 -0.40
C ALA A 6 -3.71 -15.42 0.93
N HIS A 7 -3.46 -14.67 2.02
CA HIS A 7 -4.09 -14.94 3.31
C HIS A 7 -5.60 -14.76 3.23
N VAL A 8 -6.38 -15.70 3.79
CA VAL A 8 -7.84 -15.73 3.67
C VAL A 8 -8.49 -14.42 4.13
N ALA A 9 -8.06 -13.90 5.29
CA ALA A 9 -8.55 -12.65 5.86
C ALA A 9 -8.23 -11.41 5.01
N VAL A 10 -7.22 -11.48 4.14
CA VAL A 10 -6.79 -10.36 3.30
C VAL A 10 -7.39 -10.45 1.91
N SER A 11 -7.53 -11.67 1.37
CA SER A 11 -7.89 -11.89 -0.03
C SER A 11 -9.23 -11.26 -0.43
N SER A 12 -10.24 -11.30 0.45
CA SER A 12 -11.56 -10.72 0.19
C SER A 12 -11.57 -9.19 0.31
N PRO A 13 -11.07 -8.59 1.42
CA PRO A 13 -10.88 -7.14 1.49
C PRO A 13 -10.04 -6.58 0.34
N LEU A 14 -9.00 -7.28 -0.08
CA LEU A 14 -8.13 -6.87 -1.18
C LEU A 14 -8.88 -6.82 -2.51
N ARG A 15 -9.67 -7.85 -2.85
CA ARG A 15 -10.50 -7.84 -4.07
C ARG A 15 -11.47 -6.67 -4.07
N ASN A 16 -12.12 -6.43 -2.94
CA ASN A 16 -13.08 -5.34 -2.77
C ASN A 16 -12.42 -3.96 -2.87
N ALA A 17 -11.23 -3.81 -2.30
CA ALA A 17 -10.48 -2.58 -2.33
C ALA A 17 -9.85 -2.33 -3.71
N ALA A 18 -9.41 -3.37 -4.43
CA ALA A 18 -8.83 -3.23 -5.78
C ALA A 18 -9.88 -2.85 -6.84
N ARG A 19 -11.15 -3.24 -6.66
CA ARG A 19 -12.27 -2.94 -7.59
C ARG A 19 -11.91 -3.23 -9.06
N GLY A 20 -12.17 -2.31 -9.98
CA GLY A 20 -11.83 -2.44 -11.40
C GLY A 20 -10.33 -2.39 -11.73
N ARG A 21 -9.45 -2.34 -10.73
CA ARG A 21 -7.98 -2.32 -10.87
C ARG A 21 -7.32 -3.62 -10.41
N GLN A 22 -8.09 -4.70 -10.27
CA GLN A 22 -7.58 -6.00 -9.80
C GLN A 22 -6.29 -6.42 -10.51
N GLN A 23 -6.26 -6.43 -11.84
CA GLN A 23 -5.07 -6.83 -12.59
C GLN A 23 -3.83 -6.03 -12.18
N THR A 24 -3.91 -4.69 -12.22
CA THR A 24 -2.81 -3.79 -11.84
C THR A 24 -2.35 -4.01 -10.40
N VAL A 25 -3.28 -4.19 -9.46
CA VAL A 25 -2.97 -4.48 -8.05
C VAL A 25 -2.27 -5.84 -7.91
N TYR A 26 -2.76 -6.89 -8.57
CA TYR A 26 -2.15 -8.21 -8.51
C TYR A 26 -0.77 -8.27 -9.18
N GLU A 27 -0.54 -7.50 -10.25
CA GLU A 27 0.79 -7.28 -10.79
C GLU A 27 1.70 -6.56 -9.79
N GLY A 28 1.19 -5.50 -9.15
CA GLY A 28 1.88 -4.75 -8.11
C GLY A 28 2.33 -5.62 -6.92
N LEU A 29 1.53 -6.61 -6.53
CA LEU A 29 1.85 -7.54 -5.43
C LEU A 29 3.10 -8.40 -5.68
N ARG A 30 3.48 -8.55 -6.96
CA ARG A 30 4.65 -9.32 -7.39
C ARG A 30 5.90 -8.45 -7.52
N LEU A 31 5.79 -7.13 -7.37
CA LEU A 31 6.94 -6.24 -7.41
C LEU A 31 7.89 -6.55 -6.24
N PRO A 32 9.22 -6.42 -6.45
CA PRO A 32 10.19 -6.58 -5.39
C PRO A 32 10.03 -5.48 -4.33
N GLY A 33 10.26 -5.83 -3.08
CA GLY A 33 10.13 -4.92 -1.95
C GLY A 33 10.56 -5.61 -0.64
N PRO A 34 10.56 -4.89 0.48
CA PRO A 34 10.93 -5.46 1.76
C PRO A 34 9.93 -6.55 2.22
N PRO A 35 10.31 -7.36 3.23
CA PRO A 35 9.36 -8.24 3.90
C PRO A 35 8.17 -7.45 4.46
N VAL A 36 7.00 -8.09 4.51
CA VAL A 36 5.83 -7.51 5.19
C VAL A 36 6.12 -7.40 6.69
N ALA A 37 5.81 -6.25 7.28
CA ALA A 37 6.05 -5.96 8.67
C ALA A 37 4.74 -5.71 9.44
N LEU A 38 4.74 -6.02 10.74
CA LEU A 38 3.67 -5.62 11.65
C LEU A 38 4.04 -4.28 12.30
N GLN A 39 3.24 -3.25 12.07
CA GLN A 39 3.46 -1.90 12.57
C GLN A 39 2.43 -1.55 13.65
N ALA A 40 2.91 -0.92 14.73
CA ALA A 40 2.11 -0.56 15.90
C ALA A 40 1.27 -1.73 16.47
N GLY A 41 1.75 -2.97 16.33
CA GLY A 41 1.07 -4.18 16.80
C GLY A 41 -0.24 -4.55 16.07
N ARG A 42 -0.63 -3.80 15.04
CA ARG A 42 -1.98 -3.90 14.43
C ARG A 42 -1.97 -3.93 12.90
N TRP A 43 -1.00 -3.29 12.26
CA TRP A 43 -1.03 -3.07 10.82
C TRP A 43 -0.04 -3.98 10.11
N LEU A 44 -0.51 -4.93 9.30
CA LEU A 44 0.36 -5.66 8.38
C LEU A 44 0.61 -4.78 7.15
N VAL A 45 1.84 -4.28 7.00
CA VAL A 45 2.22 -3.33 5.96
C VAL A 45 3.23 -3.95 5.01
N GLY A 46 3.07 -3.70 3.71
CA GLY A 46 4.03 -4.08 2.70
C GLY A 46 3.96 -3.19 1.47
N TRP A 47 5.05 -3.12 0.73
CA TRP A 47 5.09 -2.44 -0.56
C TRP A 47 6.09 -3.10 -1.51
N GLY A 48 6.04 -2.71 -2.78
CA GLY A 48 7.00 -3.13 -3.79
C GLY A 48 7.04 -2.16 -4.96
N CYS A 49 8.22 -2.04 -5.58
CA CYS A 49 8.53 -1.05 -6.62
C CYS A 49 9.08 -1.72 -7.88
N ALA A 50 8.86 -1.13 -9.05
CA ALA A 50 9.46 -1.59 -10.32
C ALA A 50 10.73 -0.81 -10.70
N ASP A 51 11.23 0.07 -9.82
CA ASP A 51 12.27 1.04 -10.14
C ASP A 51 13.66 0.39 -10.34
N PRO A 52 14.46 0.86 -11.32
CA PRO A 52 15.79 0.34 -11.57
C PRO A 52 16.84 0.91 -10.60
N ALA A 53 17.53 0.03 -9.87
CA ALA A 53 18.70 0.30 -9.01
C ALA A 53 18.43 1.21 -7.78
N PRO A 54 19.30 1.24 -6.75
CA PRO A 54 18.86 1.48 -5.38
C PRO A 54 18.63 2.96 -5.11
N ALA A 55 17.40 3.41 -5.31
CA ALA A 55 16.86 4.61 -4.70
C ALA A 55 15.85 4.20 -3.62
N PRO A 56 15.76 4.93 -2.50
CA PRO A 56 14.70 4.71 -1.53
C PRO A 56 13.33 5.06 -2.16
N GLY A 57 12.34 4.19 -1.90
CA GLY A 57 10.95 4.34 -2.33
C GLY A 57 10.66 4.01 -3.80
N CYS A 58 9.37 3.99 -4.13
CA CYS A 58 8.81 3.79 -5.47
C CYS A 58 8.56 5.16 -6.12
N ARG A 59 9.49 5.60 -6.97
CA ARG A 59 9.46 6.85 -7.74
C ARG A 59 8.70 6.74 -9.03
N ASP A 60 8.65 5.58 -9.69
CA ASP A 60 7.95 5.43 -10.96
C ASP A 60 6.72 4.55 -10.83
N ARG A 61 6.89 3.27 -10.47
CA ARG A 61 5.79 2.31 -10.34
C ARG A 61 5.88 1.54 -9.03
N GLY A 62 4.78 1.52 -8.28
CA GLY A 62 4.73 0.79 -7.02
C GLY A 62 3.32 0.50 -6.50
N LEU A 63 3.26 -0.45 -5.58
CA LEU A 63 2.06 -0.77 -4.80
C LEU A 63 2.40 -0.69 -3.31
N PHE A 64 1.59 0.04 -2.56
CA PHE A 64 1.54 -0.01 -1.10
C PHE A 64 0.27 -0.74 -0.65
N ILE A 65 0.37 -1.56 0.39
CA ILE A 65 -0.75 -2.23 1.04
C ILE A 65 -0.57 -2.20 2.56
N ALA A 66 -1.64 -1.89 3.29
CA ALA A 66 -1.73 -2.08 4.72
C ALA A 66 -3.06 -2.77 5.08
N PHE A 67 -3.01 -3.71 6.01
CA PHE A 67 -4.17 -4.44 6.49
C PHE A 67 -4.26 -4.34 8.01
N ASP A 68 -5.43 -3.93 8.50
CA ASP A 68 -5.77 -3.90 9.92
C ASP A 68 -6.13 -5.30 10.40
N VAL A 69 -5.34 -5.91 11.28
CA VAL A 69 -5.64 -7.27 11.77
C VAL A 69 -6.82 -7.32 12.73
N GLU A 70 -7.26 -6.18 13.27
CA GLU A 70 -8.39 -6.12 14.21
C GLU A 70 -9.72 -5.85 13.49
N THR A 71 -9.72 -4.92 12.53
CA THR A 71 -10.96 -4.48 11.85
C THR A 71 -11.08 -4.98 10.42
N GLU A 72 -10.08 -5.69 9.92
CA GLU A 72 -9.97 -6.19 8.55
C GLU A 72 -10.05 -5.10 7.47
N ARG A 73 -9.79 -3.84 7.86
CA ARG A 73 -9.71 -2.71 6.93
C ARG A 73 -8.43 -2.78 6.11
N LEU A 74 -8.56 -2.53 4.80
CA LEU A 74 -7.45 -2.54 3.87
C LEU A 74 -7.23 -1.15 3.27
N PHE A 75 -5.96 -0.76 3.24
CA PHE A 75 -5.49 0.47 2.64
C PHE A 75 -4.54 0.12 1.51
N LEU A 76 -4.67 0.77 0.37
CA LEU A 76 -3.83 0.52 -0.78
C LEU A 76 -3.58 1.78 -1.59
N MET A 77 -2.40 1.87 -2.18
CA MET A 77 -2.03 2.91 -3.13
C MET A 77 -1.28 2.32 -4.31
N LEU A 78 -1.66 2.72 -5.52
CA LEU A 78 -0.87 2.50 -6.73
C LEU A 78 -0.20 3.81 -7.15
N VAL A 79 1.09 3.71 -7.42
CA VAL A 79 1.88 4.76 -8.07
C VAL A 79 2.24 4.29 -9.47
N GLU A 80 2.02 5.14 -10.47
CA GLU A 80 2.49 4.96 -11.84
C GLU A 80 3.00 6.31 -12.36
N GLN A 81 4.12 6.31 -13.08
CA GLN A 81 4.75 7.54 -13.59
C GLN A 81 5.01 8.57 -12.48
N GLY A 82 5.32 8.08 -11.27
CA GLY A 82 5.57 8.89 -10.08
C GLY A 82 4.36 9.64 -9.54
N ALA A 83 3.15 9.28 -9.98
CA ALA A 83 1.91 9.87 -9.51
C ALA A 83 1.01 8.82 -8.85
N PRO A 84 0.28 9.16 -7.78
CA PRO A 84 -0.75 8.29 -7.23
C PRO A 84 -1.91 8.20 -8.22
N VAL A 85 -2.08 7.03 -8.84
CA VAL A 85 -3.16 6.75 -9.82
C VAL A 85 -4.37 6.08 -9.18
N TYR A 86 -4.18 5.46 -8.01
CA TYR A 86 -5.27 4.81 -7.29
C TYR A 86 -5.02 4.78 -5.78
N LEU A 87 -6.08 4.99 -5.01
CA LEU A 87 -6.10 4.84 -3.57
C LEU A 87 -7.39 4.14 -3.14
N ALA A 88 -7.28 3.24 -2.18
CA ALA A 88 -8.42 2.73 -1.43
C ALA A 88 -8.08 2.79 0.07
N PRO A 89 -8.87 3.49 0.91
CA PRO A 89 -9.94 4.42 0.53
C PRO A 89 -9.43 5.61 -0.33
N PRO A 90 -10.31 6.30 -1.07
CA PRO A 90 -9.93 7.46 -1.90
C PRO A 90 -9.36 8.61 -1.05
N ARG A 91 -8.78 9.65 -1.66
CA ARG A 91 -8.06 10.75 -0.96
C ARG A 91 -8.85 11.54 0.10
N THR A 92 -10.17 11.39 0.14
CA THR A 92 -11.03 11.95 1.22
C THR A 92 -11.16 11.01 2.41
N GLY A 93 -10.69 9.78 2.29
CA GLY A 93 -10.61 8.80 3.37
C GLY A 93 -9.37 9.06 4.19
N HIS A 94 -9.54 9.13 5.50
CA HIS A 94 -8.45 9.29 6.43
C HIS A 94 -7.72 7.97 6.63
N TRP A 95 -6.40 8.01 6.48
CA TRP A 95 -5.51 6.89 6.75
C TRP A 95 -5.01 6.97 8.19
N PRO A 96 -4.89 5.84 8.92
CA PRO A 96 -4.36 5.85 10.27
C PRO A 96 -2.96 6.48 10.33
N ALA A 97 -2.71 7.35 11.31
CA ALA A 97 -1.41 8.00 11.53
C ALA A 97 -0.27 6.97 11.64
N ALA A 98 -0.55 5.80 12.21
CA ALA A 98 0.38 4.68 12.33
C ALA A 98 0.94 4.18 10.99
N LEU A 99 0.30 4.47 9.85
CA LEU A 99 0.79 4.09 8.52
C LEU A 99 1.76 5.09 7.90
N ALA A 100 1.85 6.32 8.44
CA ALA A 100 2.66 7.39 7.85
C ALA A 100 4.15 7.01 7.71
N PRO A 101 4.83 6.42 8.71
CA PRO A 101 6.25 6.09 8.58
C PRO A 101 6.55 5.09 7.45
N ALA A 102 5.73 4.04 7.31
CA ALA A 102 5.92 3.07 6.23
C ALA A 102 5.53 3.65 4.86
N PHE A 103 4.57 4.58 4.83
CA PHE A 103 4.25 5.29 3.60
C PHE A 103 5.40 6.19 3.14
N ASP A 104 6.08 6.85 4.07
CA ASP A 104 7.25 7.69 3.76
C ASP A 104 8.44 6.87 3.24
N GLU A 105 8.62 5.63 3.72
CA GLU A 105 9.58 4.68 3.14
C GLU A 105 9.17 4.23 1.73
N PHE A 106 7.87 4.02 1.51
CA PHE A 106 7.33 3.61 0.22
C PHE A 106 7.42 4.70 -0.84
N ALA A 107 7.02 5.93 -0.56
CA ALA A 107 6.96 7.00 -1.57
C ALA A 107 7.33 8.36 -0.96
N PRO A 108 8.63 8.55 -0.65
CA PRO A 108 9.10 9.73 0.07
C PRO A 108 8.80 11.01 -0.72
N GLY A 109 8.08 11.94 -0.10
CA GLY A 109 7.74 13.22 -0.70
C GLY A 109 6.74 13.14 -1.86
N LEU A 110 6.00 12.04 -2.01
CA LEU A 110 5.01 11.87 -3.08
C LEU A 110 3.96 13.00 -3.03
N PRO A 111 3.83 13.81 -4.10
CA PRO A 111 2.81 14.83 -4.14
C PRO A 111 1.42 14.19 -4.18
N ARG A 112 0.48 14.71 -3.36
CA ARG A 112 -0.91 14.22 -3.27
C ARG A 112 -1.03 12.76 -2.80
N GLY A 113 -0.18 12.39 -1.84
CA GLY A 113 -0.33 11.17 -1.03
C GLY A 113 -1.66 11.11 -0.25
N PRO A 114 -1.85 10.09 0.60
CA PRO A 114 -3.04 9.98 1.42
C PRO A 114 -3.03 11.04 2.52
N VAL A 115 -4.20 11.38 3.05
CA VAL A 115 -4.32 12.22 4.23
C VAL A 115 -4.32 11.31 5.45
N PHE A 116 -3.37 11.53 6.36
CA PHE A 116 -3.30 10.79 7.61
C PHE A 116 -4.10 11.47 8.71
N ASP A 117 -4.74 10.68 9.56
CA ASP A 117 -5.33 11.12 10.82
C ASP A 117 -4.27 11.85 11.65
N GLN A 118 -4.71 12.86 12.39
CA GLN A 118 -3.91 13.47 13.44
C GLN A 118 -4.26 12.70 14.73
N ASP A 119 -3.26 12.10 15.37
CA ASP A 119 -3.44 11.43 16.67
C ASP A 119 -3.91 12.42 17.77
#